data_AF-A0A1X0LB46-F1
#
_entry.id   AF-A0A1X0LB46-F1
#
_cell.length_a   1.000
_cell.length_b   1.000
_cell.length_c   1.000
_cell.angle_alpha   90.00
_cell.angle_beta   90.00
_cell.angle_gamma   90.00
#
_symmetry.space_group_name_H-M   'P 1'
#
loop_
_entity.id
_entity.type
_entity.pdbx_description
1 polymer ?
#
loop_
_entity_poly.entity_id
_entity_poly.type
_entity_poly.pdbx_seq_one_letter_code
_entity_poly.pdbx_strand_id
1 'polypeptide(L)'
;MNTRGDIDISQAIELYLKHYPGKNDEEFDLFFGPAVAPIALSKVREILDEAMKVEVDLTDWTLVEGGELVKSVMRNQHPELSLEAIASIGHYYTYLMR
;
A
#
# COMPACT_ATOMS: atom_id res chain seq x y z
N MET A 1 -23.34 -9.84 -8.22
CA MET A 1 -23.65 -10.45 -6.91
C MET A 1 -22.33 -10.60 -6.16
N ASN A 2 -21.95 -9.65 -5.30
CA ASN A 2 -20.76 -9.78 -4.45
C ASN A 2 -21.17 -10.36 -3.10
N THR A 3 -20.79 -11.60 -2.87
CA THR A 3 -20.98 -12.34 -1.62
C THR A 3 -20.09 -11.76 -0.52
N ARG A 4 -20.68 -11.47 0.65
CA ARG A 4 -20.08 -11.42 2.01
C ARG A 4 -18.54 -11.33 2.09
N GLY A 5 -18.01 -10.20 2.57
CA GLY A 5 -16.80 -10.20 3.41
C GLY A 5 -15.44 -10.27 2.71
N ASP A 6 -15.31 -9.81 1.46
CA ASP A 6 -13.98 -9.59 0.88
C ASP A 6 -13.45 -8.22 1.33
N ILE A 7 -12.21 -8.18 1.79
CA ILE A 7 -11.57 -6.96 2.32
C ILE A 7 -11.20 -6.09 1.13
N ASP A 8 -11.70 -4.85 1.09
CA ASP A 8 -11.23 -3.87 0.11
C ASP A 8 -9.80 -3.44 0.46
N ILE A 9 -8.85 -3.98 -0.28
CA ILE A 9 -7.42 -3.78 -0.04
C ILE A 9 -6.98 -2.37 -0.41
N SER A 10 -7.60 -1.76 -1.43
CA SER A 10 -7.32 -0.37 -1.79
C SER A 10 -7.67 0.55 -0.62
N GLN A 11 -8.87 0.37 -0.09
CA GLN A 11 -9.33 1.13 1.07
C GLN A 11 -8.44 0.87 2.31
N ALA A 12 -8.02 -0.38 2.53
CA ALA A 12 -7.13 -0.71 3.64
C ALA A 12 -5.77 0.00 3.50
N ILE A 13 -5.16 0.02 2.32
CA ILE A 13 -3.89 0.69 2.05
C ILE A 13 -4.02 2.21 2.27
N GLU A 14 -5.04 2.82 1.68
CA GLU A 14 -5.29 4.26 1.81
C GLU A 14 -5.48 4.64 3.28
N LEU A 15 -6.27 3.86 4.03
CA LEU A 15 -6.51 4.12 5.44
C LEU A 15 -5.24 3.92 6.28
N TYR A 16 -4.48 2.86 6.03
CA TYR A 16 -3.25 2.57 6.76
C TYR A 16 -2.15 3.63 6.56
N LEU A 17 -2.10 4.23 5.36
CA LEU A 17 -1.07 5.21 4.99
C LEU A 17 -1.52 6.69 5.11
N LYS A 18 -2.78 6.94 5.46
CA LYS A 18 -3.46 8.26 5.42
C LYS A 18 -2.72 9.44 6.06
N HIS A 19 -2.19 9.26 7.27
CA HIS A 19 -1.59 10.35 8.06
C HIS A 19 -0.07 10.28 8.14
N TYR A 20 0.45 9.06 8.18
CA TYR A 20 1.86 8.72 8.15
C TYR A 20 1.94 7.19 7.97
N PRO A 21 2.98 6.67 7.30
CA PRO A 21 3.12 5.24 7.17
C PRO A 21 3.09 4.51 8.52
N GLY A 22 2.13 3.61 8.68
CA GLY A 22 2.02 2.72 9.84
C GLY A 22 1.69 3.39 11.17
N LYS A 23 0.97 4.53 11.15
CA LYS A 23 0.51 5.19 12.39
C LYS A 23 -1.00 5.38 12.49
N ASN A 24 -1.78 4.77 11.59
CA ASN A 24 -3.24 4.94 11.59
C ASN A 24 -3.99 3.74 12.19
N ASP A 25 -3.35 3.00 13.08
CA ASP A 25 -3.87 1.74 13.65
C ASP A 25 -5.22 1.95 14.35
N GLU A 26 -5.43 3.05 15.07
CA GLU A 26 -6.71 3.33 15.75
C GLU A 26 -7.88 3.50 14.77
N GLU A 27 -7.71 4.33 13.73
CA GLU A 27 -8.76 4.53 12.71
C GLU A 27 -8.97 3.26 11.88
N PHE A 28 -7.89 2.53 11.60
CA PHE A 28 -7.91 1.26 10.89
C PHE A 28 -8.68 0.18 11.66
N ASP A 29 -8.39 0.01 12.95
CA ASP A 29 -9.05 -0.95 13.83
C ASP A 29 -10.52 -0.60 14.04
N LEU A 30 -10.85 0.70 14.16
CA LEU A 30 -12.23 1.15 14.25
C LEU A 30 -13.02 0.87 12.96
N PHE A 31 -12.38 1.02 11.79
CA PHE A 31 -13.02 0.81 10.50
C PHE A 31 -13.28 -0.66 10.20
N PHE A 32 -12.28 -1.52 10.34
CA PHE A 32 -12.40 -2.96 10.04
C PHE A 32 -12.95 -3.78 11.22
N GLY A 33 -12.83 -3.27 12.44
CA GLY A 33 -13.19 -3.99 13.65
C GLY A 33 -12.17 -5.08 14.01
N PRO A 34 -12.18 -5.56 15.27
CA PRO A 34 -11.12 -6.41 15.82
C PRO A 34 -11.01 -7.79 15.17
N ALA A 35 -12.05 -8.25 14.48
CA ALA A 35 -12.03 -9.55 13.78
C ALA A 35 -11.38 -9.48 12.39
N VAL A 36 -11.52 -8.34 11.69
CA VAL A 36 -11.06 -8.19 10.30
C VAL A 36 -9.77 -7.39 10.21
N ALA A 37 -9.56 -6.44 11.13
CA ALA A 37 -8.38 -5.56 11.11
C ALA A 37 -7.05 -6.32 11.05
N PRO A 38 -6.80 -7.39 11.84
CA PRO A 38 -5.54 -8.13 11.74
C PRO A 38 -5.32 -8.78 10.36
N ILE A 39 -6.40 -9.24 9.73
CA ILE A 39 -6.35 -9.87 8.40
C ILE A 39 -6.09 -8.82 7.33
N ALA A 40 -6.79 -7.69 7.39
CA ALA A 40 -6.61 -6.56 6.48
C ALA A 40 -5.17 -6.01 6.59
N LEU A 41 -4.67 -5.85 7.81
CA LEU A 41 -3.32 -5.36 8.06
C LEU A 41 -2.24 -6.32 7.55
N SER A 42 -2.43 -7.64 7.69
CA SER A 42 -1.50 -8.62 7.11
C SER A 42 -1.41 -8.46 5.59
N LYS A 43 -2.55 -8.37 4.90
CA LYS A 43 -2.59 -8.18 3.45
C LYS A 43 -1.96 -6.86 3.00
N VAL A 44 -2.22 -5.76 3.73
CA VAL A 44 -1.57 -4.47 3.46
C VAL A 44 -0.06 -4.61 3.57
N ARG A 45 0.45 -5.25 4.64
CA ARG A 45 1.89 -5.44 4.84
C ARG A 45 2.52 -6.30 3.75
N GLU A 46 1.85 -7.36 3.32
CA GLU A 46 2.32 -8.21 2.21
C GLU A 46 2.53 -7.37 0.93
N ILE A 47 1.57 -6.51 0.58
CA ILE A 47 1.68 -5.63 -0.60
C ILE A 47 2.77 -4.57 -0.43
N LEU A 48 2.92 -4.00 0.76
CA LEU A 48 3.99 -3.04 1.02
C LEU A 48 5.37 -3.70 0.97
N ASP A 49 5.50 -4.92 1.48
CA ASP A 49 6.74 -5.70 1.39
C ASP A 49 7.08 -6.05 -0.06
N GLU A 50 6.08 -6.35 -0.89
CA GLU A 50 6.27 -6.54 -2.34
C GLU A 50 6.77 -5.26 -3.02
N ALA A 51 6.15 -4.11 -2.72
CA ALA A 51 6.59 -2.82 -3.24
C ALA A 51 8.05 -2.50 -2.84
N MET A 52 8.45 -2.85 -1.62
CA MET A 52 9.83 -2.65 -1.14
C MET A 52 10.85 -3.61 -1.77
N LYS A 53 10.41 -4.70 -2.40
CA LYS A 53 11.28 -5.64 -3.13
C LYS A 53 11.50 -5.26 -4.59
N VAL A 54 10.82 -4.23 -5.08
CA VAL A 54 11.06 -3.72 -6.43
C VAL A 54 12.49 -3.18 -6.49
N GLU A 55 13.32 -3.83 -7.29
CA GLU A 55 14.69 -3.38 -7.52
C GLU A 55 14.66 -2.09 -8.33
N VAL A 56 15.01 -0.98 -7.67
CA VAL A 56 15.22 0.31 -8.31
C VAL A 56 16.71 0.58 -8.31
N ASP A 57 17.30 0.70 -9.50
CA ASP A 57 18.68 1.15 -9.61
C ASP A 57 18.77 2.66 -9.40
N LEU A 58 18.94 3.06 -8.14
CA LEU A 58 19.09 4.47 -7.74
C LEU A 58 20.46 5.06 -8.10
N THR A 59 21.35 4.31 -8.74
CA THR A 59 22.63 4.85 -9.25
C THR A 59 22.39 5.80 -10.42
N ASP A 60 21.43 5.46 -11.26
CA ASP A 60 21.06 6.21 -12.46
C ASP A 60 19.73 6.96 -12.32
N TRP A 61 18.95 6.68 -11.26
CA TRP A 61 17.57 7.19 -11.09
C TRP A 61 17.43 8.05 -9.85
N THR A 62 16.67 9.13 -9.97
CA THR A 62 16.25 9.95 -8.83
C THR A 62 15.23 9.19 -7.97
N LEU A 63 15.12 9.57 -6.69
CA LEU A 63 14.10 9.02 -5.78
C LEU A 63 12.67 9.15 -6.35
N VAL A 64 12.40 10.22 -7.10
CA VAL A 64 11.12 10.45 -7.76
C VAL A 64 10.87 9.41 -8.85
N GLU A 65 11.86 9.17 -9.71
CA GLU A 65 11.77 8.15 -10.77
C GLU A 65 11.64 6.74 -10.19
N GLY A 66 12.33 6.46 -9.07
CA GLY A 66 12.15 5.22 -8.31
C GLY A 66 10.72 5.02 -7.82
N GLY A 67 10.10 6.08 -7.27
CA GLY A 67 8.69 6.07 -6.87
C GLY A 67 7.72 5.82 -8.04
N GLU A 68 7.99 6.38 -9.23
CA GLU A 68 7.19 6.11 -10.43
C GLU A 68 7.34 4.66 -10.93
N LEU A 69 8.55 4.09 -10.88
CA LEU A 69 8.79 2.69 -11.23
C LEU A 69 7.98 1.76 -10.33
N VAL A 70 8.08 1.95 -9.01
CA VAL A 70 7.33 1.16 -8.03
C VAL A 70 5.84 1.22 -8.32
N LYS A 71 5.28 2.43 -8.55
CA LYS A 71 3.85 2.58 -8.90
C LYS A 71 3.47 1.80 -10.17
N SER A 72 4.31 1.85 -11.20
CA SER A 72 4.08 1.11 -12.45
C SER A 72 4.09 -0.41 -12.23
N VAL A 73 5.07 -0.93 -11.50
CA VAL A 73 5.17 -2.37 -11.17
C VAL A 73 3.96 -2.82 -10.35
N MET A 74 3.63 -2.10 -9.27
CA MET A 74 2.52 -2.46 -8.40
C MET A 74 1.18 -2.39 -9.12
N ARG A 75 0.97 -1.42 -10.02
CA ARG A 75 -0.25 -1.35 -10.84
C ARG A 75 -0.38 -2.54 -11.80
N ASN A 76 0.73 -3.02 -12.35
CA ASN A 76 0.72 -4.17 -13.25
C ASN A 76 0.48 -5.49 -12.50
N GLN A 77 1.03 -5.62 -11.27
CA GLN A 77 0.89 -6.81 -10.44
C GLN A 77 -0.47 -6.87 -9.73
N HIS A 78 -1.02 -5.72 -9.36
CA HIS A 78 -2.30 -5.59 -8.66
C HIS A 78 -3.28 -4.67 -9.42
N PRO A 79 -3.81 -5.13 -10.56
CA PRO A 79 -4.79 -4.35 -11.34
C PRO A 79 -6.10 -4.08 -10.58
N GLU A 80 -6.35 -4.78 -9.46
CA GLU A 80 -7.46 -4.55 -8.55
C GLU A 80 -7.30 -3.33 -7.64
N LEU A 81 -6.08 -2.79 -7.49
CA LEU A 81 -5.84 -1.64 -6.62
C LEU A 81 -6.31 -0.32 -7.27
N SER A 82 -6.88 0.56 -6.44
CA SER A 82 -7.19 1.93 -6.83
C SER A 82 -5.92 2.70 -7.19
N LEU A 83 -6.06 3.73 -8.03
CA LEU A 83 -4.94 4.60 -8.37
C LEU A 83 -4.42 5.35 -7.15
N GLU A 84 -5.31 5.67 -6.21
CA GLU A 84 -5.04 6.31 -4.94
C GLU A 84 -4.22 5.41 -4.00
N ALA A 85 -4.54 4.12 -3.92
CA ALA A 85 -3.76 3.13 -3.19
C ALA A 85 -2.35 2.98 -3.81
N ILE A 86 -2.26 2.86 -5.14
CA ILE A 86 -0.98 2.81 -5.85
C ILE A 86 -0.14 4.08 -5.58
N ALA A 87 -0.76 5.26 -5.62
CA ALA A 87 -0.08 6.51 -5.30
C ALA A 87 0.45 6.52 -3.87
N SER A 88 -0.34 6.01 -2.91
CA SER A 88 0.05 5.90 -1.50
C SER A 88 1.24 4.96 -1.31
N ILE A 89 1.30 3.84 -2.03
CA ILE A 89 2.45 2.92 -2.04
C ILE A 89 3.71 3.62 -2.55
N GLY A 90 3.61 4.38 -3.65
CA GLY A 90 4.76 5.15 -4.17
C GLY A 90 5.28 6.19 -3.19
N HIS A 91 4.37 6.89 -2.49
CA HIS A 91 4.76 7.83 -1.42
C HIS A 91 5.39 7.11 -0.23
N TYR A 92 4.87 5.94 0.14
CA TYR A 92 5.46 5.11 1.19
C TYR A 92 6.89 4.70 0.87
N TYR A 93 7.13 4.20 -0.34
CA TYR A 93 8.46 3.80 -0.81
C TYR A 93 9.45 4.98 -0.74
N THR A 94 9.08 6.12 -1.32
CA THR A 94 9.97 7.30 -1.34
C THR A 94 10.21 7.88 0.05
N TYR A 95 9.24 7.79 0.95
CA TYR A 95 9.40 8.19 2.34
C TYR A 95 10.42 7.30 3.08
N LEU A 96 10.39 5.97 2.89
CA LEU A 96 11.32 5.05 3.56
C LEU A 96 12.75 5.12 3.03
N MET A 97 12.93 5.54 1.78
CA MET A 97 14.23 5.64 1.13
C MET A 97 14.94 6.98 1.33
N ARG A 98 14.28 7.93 2.00
CA ARG A 98 14.82 9.26 2.31
C ARG A 98 15.53 9.28 3.67
#